data_AF-A0A2K8UGS7-F1
#
_entry.id   AF-A0A2K8UGS7-F1
#
_cell.length_a   1.000
_cell.length_b   1.000
_cell.length_c   1.000
_cell.angle_alpha   90.00
_cell.angle_beta   90.00
_cell.angle_gamma   90.00
#
_symmetry.space_group_name_H-M   'P 1'
#
loop_
_entity.id
_entity.type
_entity.pdbx_description
1 polymer ?
#
loop_
_entity_poly.entity_id
_entity_poly.type
_entity_poly.pdbx_seq_one_letter_code
_entity_poly.pdbx_strand_id
1 'polypeptide(L)' 'MKALAIIVNVFFPGIGTLLVKKWWQAFFQIVLGAIGVILAWTGIGGIIGVPIVFIVWVWAIVSAATAPT' A
#
# COMPACT_ATOMS: atom_id res chain seq x y z
N MET A 1 6.84 9.67 14.28
CA MET A 1 7.02 8.78 13.11
C MET A 1 5.72 8.41 12.41
N LYS A 2 4.60 8.19 13.12
CA LYS A 2 3.33 7.78 12.49
C LYS A 2 2.80 8.75 11.42
N ALA A 3 2.81 10.05 11.70
CA ALA A 3 2.34 11.05 10.74
C ALA A 3 3.15 11.01 9.43
N LEU A 4 4.49 10.93 9.54
CA LEU A 4 5.39 10.75 8.40
C LEU A 4 5.06 9.45 7.63
N ALA A 5 4.87 8.34 8.33
CA ALA A 5 4.51 7.06 7.73
C ALA A 5 3.18 7.11 6.96
N ILE A 6 2.17 7.80 7.49
CA ILE A 6 0.89 8.00 6.80
C ILE A 6 1.09 8.82 5.52
N ILE A 7 1.79 9.96 5.61
CA ILE A 7 2.07 10.82 4.45
C ILE A 7 2.82 10.04 3.37
N VAL A 8 3.85 9.28 3.76
CA VAL A 8 4.60 8.44 2.81
C VAL A 8 3.71 7.39 2.17
N ASN A 9 2.80 6.74 2.91
CA ASN A 9 1.89 5.75 2.34
C ASN A 9 0.81 6.33 1.42
N VAL A 10 0.48 7.63 1.52
CA VAL A 10 -0.42 8.30 0.57
C VAL A 10 0.20 8.34 -0.82
N PHE A 11 1.49 8.64 -0.93
CA PHE A 11 2.22 8.73 -2.20
C PHE A 11 2.83 7.39 -2.64
N PHE A 12 3.33 6.61 -1.68
CA PHE A 12 4.05 5.36 -1.88
C PHE A 12 3.55 4.29 -0.89
N PRO A 13 2.38 3.68 -1.15
CA PRO A 13 1.81 2.67 -0.26
C PRO A 13 2.79 1.50 -0.05
N GLY A 14 3.06 1.20 1.21
CA GLY A 14 4.03 0.18 1.64
C GLY A 14 5.31 0.78 2.24
N ILE A 15 5.81 1.91 1.72
CA ILE A 15 7.06 2.52 2.23
C ILE A 15 6.85 3.09 3.63
N GLY A 16 5.72 3.77 3.87
CA GLY A 16 5.36 4.26 5.20
C GLY A 16 5.18 3.12 6.21
N THR A 17 4.74 1.96 5.75
CA THR A 17 4.59 0.75 6.57
C THR A 17 5.96 0.20 7.01
N LEU A 18 7.02 0.38 6.22
CA LEU A 18 8.41 0.07 6.63
C LEU A 18 8.88 0.99 7.76
N LEU A 19 8.48 2.26 7.74
CA LEU A 19 8.87 3.25 8.76
C LEU A 19 8.28 2.93 10.15
N VAL A 20 7.18 2.19 10.20
CA VAL A 20 6.60 1.66 11.44
C VAL A 20 7.04 0.22 11.75
N LYS A 21 8.13 -0.26 11.11
CA LYS A 21 8.77 -1.57 11.32
C LYS A 21 7.86 -2.78 11.03
N LYS A 22 6.79 -2.61 10.24
CA LYS A 22 5.89 -3.69 9.82
C LYS A 22 6.36 -4.29 8.49
N TRP A 23 7.55 -4.88 8.49
CA TRP A 23 8.27 -5.34 7.29
C TRP A 23 7.46 -6.29 6.40
N TRP A 24 6.80 -7.30 6.99
CA TRP A 24 6.00 -8.26 6.23
C TRP A 24 4.77 -7.61 5.57
N GLN A 25 4.07 -6.71 6.28
CA GLN A 25 2.93 -5.99 5.69
C GLN A 25 3.38 -5.09 4.55
N ALA A 26 4.49 -4.37 4.74
CA ALA A 26 5.06 -3.53 3.71
C ALA A 26 5.45 -4.33 2.46
N PHE A 27 6.06 -5.51 2.61
CA PHE A 27 6.41 -6.39 1.50
C PHE A 27 5.18 -6.77 0.68
N PHE A 28 4.12 -7.27 1.32
CA PHE A 28 2.89 -7.64 0.61
C PHE A 28 2.18 -6.43 -0.02
N GLN A 29 2.20 -5.26 0.63
CA GLN A 29 1.64 -4.03 0.07
C GLN A 29 2.38 -3.61 -1.20
N ILE A 30 3.71 -3.66 -1.22
CA ILE A 30 4.50 -3.31 -2.40
C ILE A 30 4.26 -4.30 -3.54
N VAL A 31 4.29 -5.61 -3.25
CA VAL A 31 4.11 -6.65 -4.26
C VAL A 31 2.70 -6.64 -4.84
N LEU A 32 1.66 -6.61 -4.00
CA LEU A 32 0.27 -6.55 -4.45
C LEU A 32 -0.06 -5.22 -5.13
N GLY A 33 0.51 -4.11 -4.66
CA GLY A 33 0.41 -2.81 -5.32
C GLY A 33 0.99 -2.84 -6.73
N ALA A 34 2.19 -3.40 -6.90
CA ALA A 34 2.82 -3.55 -8.21
C ALA A 34 2.00 -4.45 -9.16
N ILE A 35 1.53 -5.61 -8.68
CA ILE A 35 0.65 -6.50 -9.46
C ILE A 35 -0.65 -5.78 -9.84
N GLY A 36 -1.27 -5.07 -8.90
CA GLY A 36 -2.48 -4.31 -9.13
C GLY A 36 -2.30 -3.23 -10.20
N VAL A 37 -1.20 -2.48 -10.15
CA VAL A 37 -0.87 -1.47 -11.17
C VAL A 37 -0.64 -2.12 -12.53
N ILE A 38 0.13 -3.20 -12.61
CA ILE A 38 0.35 -3.94 -13.87
C ILE A 38 -0.99 -4.39 -14.45
N LEU A 39 -1.86 -4.99 -13.64
CA LEU A 39 -3.20 -5.42 -14.06
C LEU A 39 -4.04 -4.23 -14.52
N ALA A 40 -4.00 -3.10 -13.79
CA ALA A 40 -4.73 -1.88 -14.14
C ALA A 40 -4.40 -1.36 -15.55
N TRP A 41 -3.17 -1.57 -16.02
CA TRP A 41 -2.71 -1.09 -17.33
C TRP A 41 -3.05 -2.03 -18.50
N THR A 42 -3.52 -3.26 -18.23
CA THR A 42 -3.86 -4.24 -19.28
C THR A 42 -5.28 -4.10 -19.86
N GLY A 43 -6.01 -3.03 -19.48
CA GLY A 43 -7.39 -2.78 -19.93
C GLY A 43 -8.40 -3.64 -19.17
N ILE A 44 -8.59 -4.90 -19.60
CA ILE A 44 -9.52 -5.85 -18.94
C ILE A 44 -9.05 -6.17 -17.52
N GLY A 45 -7.74 -6.29 -17.32
CA GLY A 45 -7.16 -6.48 -15.99
C GLY A 45 -7.47 -5.33 -15.03
N GLY A 46 -7.89 -4.14 -15.51
CA GLY A 46 -8.27 -3.01 -14.66
C GLY A 46 -9.52 -3.22 -13.83
N ILE A 47 -10.43 -4.11 -14.24
CA ILE A 47 -11.60 -4.49 -13.44
C ILE A 47 -11.17 -5.06 -12.08
N ILE A 48 -10.03 -5.76 -12.04
CA ILE A 48 -9.48 -6.38 -10.83
C ILE A 48 -8.32 -5.55 -10.27
N GLY A 49 -7.46 -5.02 -11.15
CA GLY A 49 -6.27 -4.25 -10.79
C GLY A 49 -6.59 -2.96 -10.05
N VAL A 50 -7.59 -2.19 -10.50
CA VAL A 50 -7.97 -0.94 -9.83
C VAL A 50 -8.48 -1.19 -8.41
N PRO A 51 -9.41 -2.14 -8.16
CA PRO A 51 -9.78 -2.52 -6.80
C PRO A 51 -8.59 -2.99 -5.94
N ILE A 52 -7.68 -3.79 -6.49
CA ILE A 52 -6.48 -4.24 -5.75
C ILE A 52 -5.63 -3.05 -5.32
N VAL A 53 -5.33 -2.13 -6.23
CA VAL A 53 -4.54 -0.92 -5.93
C VAL A 53 -5.21 -0.09 -4.84
N PHE A 54 -6.53 0.11 -4.94
CA PHE A 54 -7.27 0.87 -3.94
C PHE A 54 -7.26 0.21 -2.55
N ILE A 55 -7.51 -1.11 -2.49
CA ILE A 55 -7.49 -1.86 -1.23
C ILE A 55 -6.10 -1.81 -0.59
N VAL A 56 -5.04 -2.03 -1.37
CA VAL A 56 -3.65 -1.98 -0.90
C VAL A 56 -3.29 -0.58 -0.40
N TRP A 57 -3.75 0.47 -1.07
CA TRP A 57 -3.54 1.85 -0.67
C TRP A 57 -4.19 2.17 0.68
N VAL A 58 -5.47 1.83 0.85
CA VAL A 58 -6.17 1.98 2.13
C VAL A 58 -5.48 1.16 3.23
N TRP A 59 -5.12 -0.09 2.92
CA TRP A 59 -4.42 -0.96 3.85
C TRP A 59 -3.09 -0.36 4.33
N ALA A 60 -2.28 0.21 3.43
CA ALA A 60 -1.03 0.86 3.79
C ALA A 60 -1.25 2.03 4.77
N ILE A 61 -2.24 2.90 4.51
CA ILE A 61 -2.58 4.02 5.39
C ILE A 61 -3.01 3.51 6.78
N VAL A 62 -3.90 2.52 6.83
CA VAL A 62 -4.38 1.93 8.09
C VAL A 62 -3.24 1.25 8.86
N SER A 63 -2.34 0.55 8.18
CA SER A 63 -1.16 -0.08 8.81
C SER A 63 -0.27 0.92 9.52
N ALA A 64 -0.08 2.12 8.95
CA ALA A 64 0.68 3.21 9.55
C ALA A 64 -0.10 3.89 10.70
N ALA A 65 -1.40 4.14 10.53
CA ALA A 65 -2.24 4.79 11.54
C ALA A 65 -2.42 3.95 12.81
N THR A 66 -2.49 2.63 12.67
CA THR A 66 -2.71 1.67 13.78
C THR A 66 -1.41 1.13 14.39
N ALA A 67 -0.24 1.56 13.92
CA ALA A 67 1.01 1.16 14.55
C ALA A 67 1.09 1.68 15.99
N PRO A 68 1.71 0.97 16.95
CA PRO A 68 2.02 1.51 18.28
C PRO A 68 2.97 2.71 18.18
N THR A 69 2.86 3.65 19.10
CA THR A 69 3.69 4.89 19.15
C THR A 69 5.04 4.61 19.76
#